data_AF-A0A1X0QLS4-F1
#
_entry.id   AF-A0A1X0QLS4-F1
#
_cell.length_a   1.000
_cell.length_b   1.000
_cell.length_c   1.000
_cell.angle_alpha   90.00
_cell.angle_beta   90.00
_cell.angle_gamma   90.00
#
_symmetry.space_group_name_H-M   'P 1'
#
loop_
_entity.id
_entity.type
_entity.pdbx_description
1 polymer ?
#
loop_
_entity_poly.entity_id
_entity_poly.type
_entity_poly.pdbx_seq_one_letter_code
_entity_poly.pdbx_strand_id
1 'polypeptide(L)'
;MDNITRTELSKINNKYWQFLDYNYPTKISEYKHREEIKNINNIQKIKQELVEKLGYTPVFFFLVVIFIRYDYKCPYVFLEKGLCILYHLISGNSIRDMNDYIPFTSFYAIYKEFWEKNKLNENDCIAFDGGYYYYIEKFIENCEKKGNDKININNFMFPIRKTKNIELNDKEKLYNETFGSFRSKIESCFGYLGNKFKRFNNNEGSVKVTDLKIYNLQLKLSLLLINIGKFCNYYNVEVKPNHILWINENFDYP
;
A
#
# COMPACT_ATOMS: atom_id res chain seq x y z
N MET A 1 -1.43 7.45 -28.52
CA MET A 1 -0.84 8.30 -27.46
C MET A 1 -0.12 9.45 -28.14
N ASP A 2 -0.50 10.70 -27.84
CA ASP A 2 0.04 11.88 -28.50
C ASP A 2 1.50 12.19 -28.06
N ASN A 3 2.19 13.04 -28.82
CA ASN A 3 3.60 13.37 -28.58
C ASN A 3 3.84 14.11 -27.25
N ILE A 4 2.84 14.84 -26.76
CA ILE A 4 2.92 15.56 -25.48
C ILE A 4 2.92 14.56 -24.32
N THR A 5 2.00 13.59 -24.35
CA THR A 5 1.93 12.50 -23.35
C THR A 5 3.22 11.69 -23.34
N ARG A 6 3.80 11.39 -24.50
CA ARG A 6 5.09 10.69 -24.59
C ARG A 6 6.25 11.48 -23.97
N THR A 7 6.25 12.80 -24.14
CA THR A 7 7.31 13.69 -23.62
C THR A 7 7.22 13.84 -22.10
N GLU A 8 6.01 13.95 -21.54
CA GLU A 8 5.86 13.99 -20.08
C GLU A 8 6.12 12.64 -19.42
N LEU A 9 5.74 11.54 -20.10
CA LEU A 9 6.10 10.20 -19.66
C LEU A 9 7.61 9.99 -19.59
N SER A 10 8.37 10.46 -20.59
CA SER A 10 9.83 10.32 -20.55
C SER A 10 10.45 11.11 -19.39
N LYS A 11 9.93 12.29 -19.06
CA LYS A 11 10.37 13.06 -17.88
C LYS A 11 10.08 12.35 -16.56
N ILE A 12 8.86 11.84 -16.39
CA ILE A 12 8.47 11.06 -15.21
C ILE A 12 9.34 9.80 -15.11
N ASN A 13 9.57 9.13 -16.25
CA ASN A 13 10.37 7.93 -16.30
C ASN A 13 11.80 8.18 -15.85
N ASN A 14 12.44 9.18 -16.45
CA ASN A 14 13.82 9.55 -16.19
C ASN A 14 14.07 10.04 -14.76
N LYS A 15 13.03 10.49 -14.02
CA LYS A 15 13.20 11.03 -12.67
C LYS A 15 12.74 10.09 -11.56
N TYR A 16 11.64 9.36 -11.75
CA TYR A 16 10.98 8.61 -10.68
C TYR A 16 10.78 7.12 -10.97
N TRP A 17 10.87 6.70 -12.24
CA TRP A 17 10.57 5.31 -12.65
C TRP A 17 11.75 4.57 -13.28
N GLN A 18 12.97 5.05 -13.06
CA GLN A 18 14.21 4.38 -13.47
C GLN A 18 14.26 2.91 -13.01
N PHE A 19 13.52 2.55 -11.96
CA PHE A 19 13.40 1.18 -11.48
C PHE A 19 12.91 0.19 -12.54
N LEU A 20 12.15 0.62 -13.55
CA LEU A 20 11.69 -0.25 -14.64
C LEU A 20 12.86 -0.88 -15.41
N ASP A 21 14.04 -0.25 -15.37
CA ASP A 21 15.24 -0.72 -16.04
C ASP A 21 16.22 -1.44 -15.10
N TYR A 22 15.87 -1.60 -13.82
CA TYR A 22 16.76 -2.23 -12.85
C TYR A 22 16.86 -3.74 -13.08
N ASN A 23 18.04 -4.28 -12.82
CA ASN A 23 18.20 -5.72 -12.58
C ASN A 23 17.97 -6.02 -11.10
N TYR A 24 17.79 -7.31 -10.77
CA TYR A 24 17.81 -7.72 -9.38
C TYR A 24 19.18 -7.41 -8.78
N PRO A 25 19.24 -6.63 -7.69
CA PRO A 25 20.49 -6.28 -7.05
C PRO A 25 21.13 -7.50 -6.39
N THR A 26 22.46 -7.55 -6.36
CA THR A 26 23.19 -8.60 -5.64
C THR A 26 22.95 -8.47 -4.14
N LYS A 27 22.60 -9.57 -3.47
CA LYS A 27 22.35 -9.61 -2.03
C LYS A 27 23.30 -10.56 -1.33
N ILE A 28 24.31 -10.00 -0.69
CA ILE A 28 25.18 -10.76 0.22
C ILE A 28 24.49 -10.79 1.59
N SER A 29 24.04 -11.96 2.03
CA SER A 29 23.49 -12.11 3.38
C SER A 29 24.62 -12.03 4.41
N GLU A 30 24.54 -11.08 5.33
CA GLU A 30 25.44 -10.99 6.48
C GLU A 30 25.13 -12.06 7.53
N TYR A 31 23.95 -12.68 7.42
CA TYR A 31 23.42 -13.60 8.40
C TYR A 31 23.73 -15.06 8.05
N LYS A 32 24.68 -15.65 8.77
CA LYS A 32 24.97 -17.09 8.71
C LYS A 32 24.03 -17.85 9.65
N HIS A 33 22.90 -18.34 9.14
CA HIS A 33 22.06 -19.27 9.91
C HIS A 33 22.82 -20.59 10.10
N ARG A 34 22.66 -21.23 11.27
CA ARG A 34 23.17 -22.60 11.50
C ARG A 34 22.36 -23.66 10.77
N GLU A 35 21.16 -23.31 10.31
CA GLU A 35 20.22 -24.19 9.62
C GLU A 35 20.31 -23.98 8.11
N GLU A 36 19.99 -25.03 7.36
CA GLU A 36 19.84 -24.97 5.90
C GLU A 36 18.73 -23.98 5.51
N ILE A 37 18.93 -23.27 4.40
CA ILE A 37 17.93 -22.36 3.83
C ILE A 37 16.74 -23.18 3.34
N LYS A 38 15.53 -22.79 3.76
CA LYS A 38 14.27 -23.46 3.45
C LYS A 38 13.46 -22.66 2.44
N ASN A 39 12.61 -23.35 1.68
CA ASN A 39 11.59 -22.71 0.86
C ASN A 39 10.30 -22.51 1.68
N ILE A 40 9.53 -21.49 1.33
CA ILE A 40 8.20 -21.23 1.87
C ILE A 40 7.20 -22.24 1.27
N ASN A 41 6.38 -22.83 2.12
CA ASN A 41 5.39 -23.81 1.69
C ASN A 41 4.38 -23.16 0.73
N ASN A 42 3.98 -23.86 -0.33
CA ASN A 42 2.98 -23.39 -1.30
C ASN A 42 3.29 -22.01 -1.91
N ILE A 43 4.58 -21.68 -2.12
CA ILE A 43 5.00 -20.40 -2.68
C ILE A 43 4.33 -20.07 -4.03
N GLN A 44 3.99 -21.07 -4.83
CA GLN A 44 3.32 -20.86 -6.11
C GLN A 44 1.94 -20.23 -5.96
N LYS A 45 1.18 -20.60 -4.93
CA LYS A 45 -0.10 -19.98 -4.62
C LYS A 45 0.08 -18.50 -4.29
N ILE A 46 1.10 -18.19 -3.48
CA ILE A 46 1.45 -16.80 -3.12
C ILE A 46 1.78 -16.01 -4.39
N LYS A 47 2.62 -16.56 -5.28
CA LYS A 47 3.01 -15.91 -6.53
C LYS A 47 1.81 -15.64 -7.43
N GLN A 48 0.93 -16.62 -7.61
CA GLN A 48 -0.30 -16.49 -8.40
C GLN A 48 -1.21 -15.38 -7.85
N GLU A 49 -1.52 -15.39 -6.55
CA GLU A 49 -2.36 -14.36 -5.94
C GLU A 49 -1.74 -12.94 -6.07
N LEU A 50 -0.42 -12.82 -5.98
CA LEU A 50 0.27 -11.55 -6.18
C LEU A 50 0.17 -11.04 -7.62
N VAL A 51 0.29 -11.93 -8.62
CA VAL A 51 0.08 -11.56 -10.03
C VAL A 51 -1.36 -11.11 -10.26
N GLU A 52 -2.33 -11.88 -9.77
CA GLU A 52 -3.76 -11.56 -9.94
C GLU A 52 -4.14 -10.23 -9.27
N LYS A 53 -3.63 -9.98 -8.07
CA LYS A 53 -3.99 -8.78 -7.29
C LYS A 53 -3.19 -7.55 -7.67
N LEU A 54 -1.91 -7.67 -7.97
CA LEU A 54 -1.01 -6.53 -8.17
C LEU A 54 -0.41 -6.48 -9.59
N GLY A 55 -0.12 -7.62 -10.20
CA GLY A 55 0.61 -7.72 -11.46
C GLY A 55 2.13 -7.72 -11.26
N TYR A 56 2.88 -7.91 -12.36
CA TYR A 56 4.34 -8.10 -12.31
C TYR A 56 5.10 -6.86 -11.84
N THR A 57 4.81 -5.69 -12.43
CA THR A 57 5.59 -4.47 -12.19
C THR A 57 5.52 -3.95 -10.75
N PRO A 58 4.35 -3.91 -10.06
CA PRO A 58 4.31 -3.49 -8.66
C PRO A 58 5.05 -4.46 -7.72
N VAL A 59 4.96 -5.77 -7.96
CA VAL A 59 5.69 -6.76 -7.16
C VAL A 59 7.20 -6.60 -7.38
N PHE A 60 7.62 -6.46 -8.64
CA PHE A 60 9.01 -6.20 -8.99
C PHE A 60 9.54 -4.93 -8.30
N PHE A 61 8.80 -3.81 -8.38
CA PHE A 61 9.16 -2.57 -7.69
C PHE A 61 9.37 -2.78 -6.19
N PHE A 62 8.42 -3.45 -5.53
CA PHE A 62 8.52 -3.75 -4.11
C PHE A 62 9.81 -4.50 -3.79
N LEU A 63 10.10 -5.56 -4.56
CA LEU A 63 11.26 -6.42 -4.36
C LEU A 63 12.58 -5.67 -4.56
N VAL A 64 12.72 -4.91 -5.65
CA VAL A 64 14.01 -4.30 -6.04
C VAL A 64 14.25 -2.90 -5.46
N VAL A 65 13.20 -2.19 -5.06
CA VAL A 65 13.33 -0.82 -4.54
C VAL A 65 13.11 -0.74 -3.04
N ILE A 66 12.15 -1.49 -2.50
CA ILE A 66 11.70 -1.34 -1.10
C ILE A 66 12.29 -2.43 -0.21
N PHE A 67 12.02 -3.69 -0.54
CA PHE A 67 12.33 -4.85 0.28
C PHE A 67 13.84 -5.08 0.43
N ILE A 68 14.60 -4.95 -0.66
CA ILE A 68 16.05 -5.22 -0.67
C ILE A 68 16.88 -4.39 0.33
N ARG A 69 16.37 -3.22 0.73
CA ARG A 69 17.07 -2.25 1.58
C ARG A 69 17.46 -2.81 2.95
N TYR A 70 16.82 -3.89 3.37
CA TYR A 70 17.00 -4.47 4.69
C TYR A 70 17.45 -5.93 4.59
N ASP A 71 17.93 -6.46 5.71
CA ASP A 71 18.21 -7.88 5.86
C ASP A 71 17.20 -8.52 6.81
N TYR A 72 16.86 -9.78 6.57
CA TYR A 72 15.78 -10.49 7.25
C TYR A 72 16.29 -11.83 7.78
N LYS A 73 16.61 -11.84 9.06
CA LYS A 73 17.28 -12.94 9.76
C LYS A 73 16.32 -14.11 10.02
N CYS A 74 16.19 -14.99 9.02
CA CYS A 74 15.48 -16.27 9.13
C CYS A 74 15.93 -17.23 8.01
N PRO A 75 15.80 -18.56 8.18
CA PRO A 75 16.38 -19.57 7.30
C PRO A 75 15.45 -19.84 6.11
N TYR A 76 15.07 -18.79 5.39
CA TYR A 76 14.22 -18.88 4.20
C TYR A 76 14.88 -18.19 3.01
N VAL A 77 14.50 -18.58 1.79
CA VAL A 77 14.92 -17.90 0.55
C VAL A 77 14.58 -16.41 0.63
N PHE A 78 15.52 -15.53 0.26
CA PHE A 78 15.39 -14.10 0.54
C PHE A 78 14.21 -13.47 -0.20
N LEU A 79 14.08 -13.78 -1.49
CA LEU A 79 12.95 -13.38 -2.32
C LEU A 79 11.59 -13.77 -1.71
N GLU A 80 11.46 -15.00 -1.25
CA GLU A 80 10.19 -15.53 -0.76
C GLU A 80 9.72 -14.80 0.52
N LYS A 81 10.65 -14.34 1.37
CA LYS A 81 10.33 -13.50 2.52
C LYS A 81 9.59 -12.23 2.10
N GLY A 82 10.07 -11.58 1.04
CA GLY A 82 9.44 -10.37 0.49
C GLY A 82 8.06 -10.65 -0.08
N LEU A 83 7.91 -11.76 -0.80
CA LEU A 83 6.61 -12.20 -1.32
C LEU A 83 5.61 -12.46 -0.19
N CYS A 84 6.05 -13.07 0.93
CA CYS A 84 5.19 -13.28 2.10
C CYS A 84 4.69 -11.98 2.75
N ILE A 85 5.52 -10.92 2.79
CA ILE A 85 5.07 -9.60 3.29
C ILE A 85 3.94 -9.05 2.43
N LEU A 86 4.11 -9.09 1.09
CA LEU A 86 3.05 -8.64 0.18
C LEU A 86 1.81 -9.52 0.29
N TYR A 87 2.00 -10.84 0.36
CA TYR A 87 0.92 -11.81 0.50
C TYR A 87 0.04 -11.52 1.73
N HIS A 88 0.69 -11.23 2.86
CA HIS A 88 -0.01 -10.85 4.08
C HIS A 88 -0.89 -9.59 3.90
N LEU A 89 -0.44 -8.61 3.12
CA LEU A 89 -1.25 -7.42 2.81
C LEU A 89 -2.43 -7.74 1.87
N ILE A 90 -2.19 -8.52 0.81
CA ILE A 90 -3.22 -8.80 -0.21
C ILE A 90 -4.31 -9.75 0.29
N SER A 91 -3.92 -10.79 1.05
CA SER A 91 -4.82 -11.82 1.58
C SER A 91 -5.59 -11.33 2.80
N GLY A 92 -5.04 -10.38 3.56
CA GLY A 92 -5.61 -9.95 4.84
C GLY A 92 -5.43 -10.97 5.97
N ASN A 93 -4.73 -12.08 5.72
CA ASN A 93 -4.43 -13.11 6.70
C ASN A 93 -3.72 -12.50 7.92
N SER A 94 -4.07 -12.94 9.13
CA SER A 94 -3.33 -12.52 10.32
C SER A 94 -1.92 -13.11 10.33
N ILE A 95 -1.03 -12.57 11.18
CA ILE A 95 0.31 -13.13 11.39
C ILE A 95 0.23 -14.61 11.81
N ARG A 96 -0.86 -15.01 12.50
CA ARG A 96 -1.08 -16.41 12.91
C ARG A 96 -1.48 -17.29 11.73
N ASP A 97 -2.32 -16.80 10.82
CA ASP A 97 -2.76 -17.56 9.65
C ASP A 97 -1.62 -17.78 8.65
N MET A 98 -0.59 -16.94 8.69
CA MET A 98 0.63 -17.13 7.88
C MET A 98 1.41 -18.41 8.25
N ASN A 99 1.10 -19.04 9.40
CA ASN A 99 1.72 -20.29 9.86
C ASN A 99 1.53 -21.47 8.89
N ASP A 100 0.53 -21.41 8.00
CA ASP A 100 0.31 -22.41 6.95
C ASP A 100 1.43 -22.41 5.88
N TYR A 101 2.13 -21.28 5.73
CA TYR A 101 3.16 -21.08 4.71
C TYR A 101 4.57 -21.04 5.30
N ILE A 102 4.71 -20.35 6.43
CA ILE A 102 5.97 -20.10 7.12
C ILE A 102 5.71 -20.04 8.63
N PRO A 103 6.52 -20.70 9.48
CA PRO A 103 6.30 -20.72 10.93
C PRO A 103 6.10 -19.32 11.51
N PHE A 104 5.14 -19.20 12.43
CA PHE A 104 4.78 -17.94 13.06
C PHE A 104 6.00 -17.13 13.53
N THR A 105 6.96 -17.77 14.19
CA THR A 105 8.17 -17.11 14.71
C THR A 105 9.04 -16.52 13.60
N SER A 106 9.20 -17.25 12.49
CA SER A 106 9.96 -16.79 11.33
C SER A 106 9.25 -15.65 10.61
N PHE A 107 7.93 -15.77 10.39
CA PHE A 107 7.17 -14.69 9.76
C PHE A 107 7.10 -13.44 10.62
N TYR A 108 6.90 -13.59 11.94
CA TYR A 108 6.89 -12.47 12.87
C TYR A 108 8.24 -11.74 12.91
N ALA A 109 9.36 -12.45 12.80
CA ALA A 109 10.68 -11.83 12.70
C ALA A 109 10.81 -10.97 11.42
N ILE A 110 10.39 -11.49 10.27
CA ILE A 110 10.37 -10.73 8.99
C ILE A 110 9.45 -9.50 9.11
N TYR A 111 8.24 -9.69 9.61
CA TYR A 111 7.24 -8.65 9.80
C TYR A 111 7.77 -7.51 10.67
N LYS A 112 8.39 -7.85 11.80
CA LYS A 112 8.94 -6.89 12.75
C LYS A 112 10.09 -6.09 12.16
N GLU A 113 11.03 -6.75 11.49
CA GLU A 113 12.14 -6.07 10.81
C GLU A 113 11.63 -5.10 9.74
N PHE A 114 10.64 -5.51 8.95
CA PHE A 114 10.12 -4.67 7.88
C PHE A 114 9.30 -3.48 8.37
N TRP A 115 8.36 -3.69 9.30
CA TRP A 115 7.40 -2.67 9.68
C TRP A 115 7.74 -1.88 10.94
N GLU A 116 8.36 -2.51 11.95
CA GLU A 116 8.53 -1.89 13.28
C GLU A 116 9.84 -1.11 13.41
N LYS A 117 10.92 -1.64 12.85
CA LYS A 117 12.28 -1.07 13.00
C LYS A 117 12.59 0.06 12.02
N ASN A 118 11.86 0.17 10.92
CA ASN A 118 12.14 1.12 9.84
C ASN A 118 10.98 2.09 9.64
N LYS A 119 10.92 3.13 10.49
CA LYS A 119 9.78 4.05 10.55
C LYS A 119 9.90 5.18 9.53
N LEU A 120 8.92 5.27 8.63
CA LEU A 120 8.58 6.52 7.92
C LEU A 120 7.93 7.51 8.89
N ASN A 121 8.14 8.81 8.63
CA ASN A 121 7.88 9.93 9.54
C ASN A 121 6.37 10.22 9.76
N GLU A 122 6.07 10.92 10.86
CA GLU A 122 4.72 11.12 11.44
C GLU A 122 3.79 12.04 10.64
N ASN A 123 4.29 12.64 9.55
CA ASN A 123 3.60 13.72 8.81
C ASN A 123 2.81 13.28 7.58
N ASP A 124 2.71 11.99 7.29
CA ASP A 124 2.02 11.51 6.11
C ASP A 124 0.57 11.04 6.45
N CYS A 125 -0.36 11.95 6.17
CA CYS A 125 -1.80 11.84 5.90
C CYS A 125 -2.81 11.55 7.03
N ILE A 126 -3.88 12.34 6.97
CA ILE A 126 -5.15 12.22 7.71
C ILE A 126 -6.27 12.15 6.66
N ALA A 127 -7.22 11.24 6.83
CA ALA A 127 -8.50 11.22 6.11
C ALA A 127 -9.61 10.76 7.06
N PHE A 128 -10.79 11.41 7.03
CA PHE A 128 -11.96 11.07 7.86
C PHE A 128 -13.22 10.91 7.01
N ASP A 129 -14.06 9.95 7.41
CA ASP A 129 -15.33 9.54 6.77
C ASP A 129 -16.57 10.30 7.30
N GLY A 130 -17.71 10.16 6.63
CA GLY A 130 -18.96 10.91 6.78
C GLY A 130 -19.84 10.51 7.97
N GLY A 131 -19.55 11.09 9.12
CA GLY A 131 -20.48 11.16 10.26
C GLY A 131 -20.07 12.17 11.35
N TYR A 132 -18.88 12.76 11.22
CA TYR A 132 -18.22 13.45 12.33
C TYR A 132 -18.49 14.95 12.44
N TYR A 133 -19.51 15.52 11.78
CA TYR A 133 -19.85 16.93 12.01
C TYR A 133 -19.94 17.24 13.52
N TYR A 134 -20.50 16.30 14.29
CA TYR A 134 -20.63 16.38 15.74
C TYR A 134 -19.37 16.06 16.56
N TYR A 135 -18.28 15.64 15.92
CA TYR A 135 -17.03 15.21 16.58
C TYR A 135 -15.81 16.05 16.19
N ILE A 136 -15.91 16.91 15.16
CA ILE A 136 -14.78 17.72 14.67
C ILE A 136 -14.25 18.65 15.76
N GLU A 137 -15.11 19.30 16.53
CA GLU A 137 -14.68 20.21 17.59
C GLU A 137 -13.83 19.46 18.63
N LYS A 138 -14.35 18.33 19.13
CA LYS A 138 -13.61 17.45 20.04
C LYS A 138 -12.32 16.91 19.43
N PHE A 139 -12.30 16.68 18.12
CA PHE A 139 -11.11 16.22 17.42
C PHE A 139 -10.04 17.31 17.30
N ILE A 140 -10.41 18.53 16.89
CA ILE A 140 -9.51 19.69 16.81
C ILE A 140 -8.93 19.97 18.20
N GLU A 141 -9.77 19.98 19.24
CA GLU A 141 -9.32 20.15 20.63
C GLU A 141 -8.30 19.09 21.05
N ASN A 142 -8.49 17.83 20.62
CA ASN A 142 -7.53 16.75 20.88
C ASN A 142 -6.22 16.91 20.08
N CYS A 143 -6.27 17.47 18.87
CA CYS A 143 -5.09 17.77 18.07
C CYS A 143 -4.26 18.89 18.73
N GLU A 144 -4.91 19.96 19.17
CA GLU A 144 -4.27 21.07 19.89
C GLU A 144 -3.61 20.59 21.19
N LYS A 145 -4.31 19.78 21.99
CA LYS A 145 -3.77 19.17 23.22
C LYS A 145 -2.53 18.29 22.96
N LYS A 146 -2.39 17.74 21.75
CA LYS A 146 -1.24 16.94 21.32
C LYS A 146 -0.17 17.77 20.61
N GLY A 147 -0.29 19.10 20.60
CA GLY A 147 0.67 20.02 19.99
C GLY A 147 0.59 20.10 18.46
N ASN A 148 -0.54 19.74 17.85
CA ASN A 148 -0.76 19.87 16.41
C ASN A 148 -1.77 20.98 16.12
N ASP A 149 -1.26 22.18 15.86
CA ASP A 149 -1.98 23.42 15.54
C ASP A 149 -2.29 23.60 14.04
N LYS A 150 -1.78 22.71 13.19
CA LYS A 150 -1.94 22.79 11.72
C LYS A 150 -3.30 22.31 11.23
N ILE A 151 -4.06 21.61 12.06
CA ILE A 151 -5.38 21.07 11.71
C ILE A 151 -6.44 21.91 12.40
N ASN A 152 -7.29 22.56 11.60
CA ASN A 152 -8.40 23.38 12.04
C ASN A 152 -9.65 23.12 11.18
N ILE A 153 -10.72 23.87 11.42
CA ILE A 153 -12.01 23.67 10.75
C ILE A 153 -11.93 23.79 9.22
N ASN A 154 -11.00 24.59 8.69
CA ASN A 154 -10.84 24.78 7.24
C ASN A 154 -10.24 23.55 6.54
N ASN A 155 -9.70 22.60 7.31
CA ASN A 155 -9.25 21.31 6.77
C ASN A 155 -10.41 20.34 6.50
N PHE A 156 -11.65 20.71 6.84
CA PHE A 156 -12.83 19.86 6.66
C PHE A 156 -13.83 20.49 5.70
N MET A 157 -14.44 19.67 4.84
CA MET A 157 -15.46 20.10 3.88
C MET A 157 -16.75 19.31 4.10
N PHE A 158 -17.89 19.99 3.97
CA PHE A 158 -19.22 19.41 4.18
C PHE A 158 -20.18 19.87 3.08
N PRO A 159 -21.17 19.03 2.70
CA PRO A 159 -22.23 19.51 1.83
C PRO A 159 -22.99 20.64 2.53
N ILE A 160 -23.35 21.67 1.77
CA ILE A 160 -24.16 22.79 2.21
C ILE A 160 -25.57 22.27 2.51
N ARG A 161 -26.03 22.49 3.73
CA ARG A 161 -27.39 22.16 4.19
C ARG A 161 -28.08 23.42 4.69
N LYS A 162 -29.37 23.55 4.40
CA LYS A 162 -30.22 24.63 4.93
C LYS A 162 -31.36 24.07 5.76
N THR A 163 -31.98 24.94 6.55
CA THR A 163 -33.21 24.61 7.28
C THR A 163 -34.32 24.19 6.32
N LYS A 164 -35.25 23.40 6.85
CA LYS A 164 -36.38 22.84 6.11
C LYS A 164 -37.14 23.97 5.38
N ASN A 165 -37.47 23.74 4.11
CA ASN A 165 -38.15 24.68 3.20
C ASN A 165 -37.33 25.88 2.70
N ILE A 166 -36.02 25.94 2.93
CA ILE A 166 -35.16 26.91 2.24
C ILE A 166 -34.42 26.21 1.10
N GLU A 167 -34.63 26.68 -0.13
CA GLU A 167 -33.95 26.13 -1.29
C GLU A 167 -32.47 26.52 -1.34
N LEU A 168 -31.68 25.60 -1.90
CA LEU A 168 -30.31 25.88 -2.29
C LEU A 168 -30.32 26.72 -3.57
N ASN A 169 -29.50 27.77 -3.60
CA ASN A 169 -29.24 28.49 -4.84
C ASN A 169 -28.35 27.64 -5.78
N ASP A 170 -28.21 28.07 -7.03
CA ASP A 170 -27.50 27.28 -8.05
C ASP A 170 -26.02 27.04 -7.72
N LYS A 171 -25.35 27.99 -7.05
CA LYS A 171 -23.96 27.82 -6.61
C LYS A 171 -23.84 26.76 -5.52
N GLU A 172 -24.78 26.75 -4.58
CA GLU A 172 -24.81 25.76 -3.49
C GLU A 172 -25.16 24.36 -4.01
N LYS A 173 -26.08 24.27 -4.98
CA LYS A 173 -26.39 23.02 -5.69
C LYS A 173 -25.15 22.47 -6.40
N LEU A 174 -24.47 23.32 -7.18
CA LEU A 174 -23.23 22.96 -7.90
C LEU A 174 -22.11 22.52 -6.95
N TYR A 175 -21.95 23.21 -5.82
CA TYR A 175 -20.98 22.82 -4.79
C TYR A 175 -21.30 21.42 -4.24
N ASN A 176 -22.55 21.16 -3.87
CA ASN A 176 -22.97 19.86 -3.33
C ASN A 176 -22.81 18.72 -4.34
N GLU A 177 -23.10 18.98 -5.62
CA GLU A 177 -22.88 18.03 -6.71
C GLU A 177 -21.39 17.71 -6.87
N THR A 178 -20.54 18.74 -6.89
CA THR A 178 -19.07 18.58 -6.98
C THR A 178 -18.52 17.82 -5.77
N PHE A 179 -18.99 18.17 -4.57
CA PHE A 179 -18.63 17.47 -3.33
C PHE A 179 -19.07 16.01 -3.36
N GLY A 180 -20.30 15.73 -3.80
CA GLY A 180 -20.82 14.37 -3.98
C GLY A 180 -19.96 13.55 -4.95
N SER A 181 -19.62 14.13 -6.11
CA SER A 181 -18.73 13.50 -7.10
C SER A 181 -17.35 13.17 -6.50
N PHE A 182 -16.77 14.11 -5.76
CA PHE A 182 -15.49 13.91 -5.10
C PHE A 182 -15.55 12.79 -4.04
N ARG A 183 -16.58 12.78 -3.19
CA ARG A 183 -16.82 11.70 -2.22
C ARG A 183 -16.92 10.35 -2.91
N SER A 184 -17.72 10.24 -3.98
CA SER A 184 -17.86 8.98 -4.73
C SER A 184 -16.54 8.52 -5.34
N LYS A 185 -15.65 9.43 -5.76
CA LYS A 185 -14.29 9.08 -6.20
C LYS A 185 -13.45 8.50 -5.06
N ILE A 186 -13.54 9.07 -3.86
CA ILE A 186 -12.85 8.55 -2.66
C ILE A 186 -13.37 7.15 -2.32
N GLU A 187 -14.69 6.97 -2.24
CA GLU A 187 -15.31 5.68 -1.94
C GLU A 187 -14.93 4.62 -2.98
N SER A 188 -14.92 4.98 -4.27
CA SER A 188 -14.46 4.10 -5.34
C SER A 188 -12.98 3.72 -5.17
N CYS A 189 -12.14 4.66 -4.72
CA CYS A 189 -10.73 4.39 -4.44
C CYS A 189 -10.56 3.39 -3.28
N PHE A 190 -11.31 3.56 -2.19
CA PHE A 190 -11.28 2.64 -1.05
C PHE A 190 -11.88 1.27 -1.39
N GLY A 191 -12.95 1.22 -2.19
CA GLY A 191 -13.48 -0.05 -2.70
C GLY A 191 -12.44 -0.78 -3.56
N TYR A 192 -11.74 -0.05 -4.45
CA TYR A 192 -10.65 -0.61 -5.24
C TYR A 192 -9.48 -1.10 -4.38
N LEU A 193 -9.11 -0.33 -3.34
CA LEU A 193 -8.09 -0.72 -2.37
C LEU A 193 -8.47 -2.00 -1.64
N GLY A 194 -9.67 -2.08 -1.06
CA GLY A 194 -10.15 -3.27 -0.33
C GLY A 194 -10.23 -4.51 -1.21
N ASN A 195 -10.59 -4.36 -2.49
CA ASN A 195 -10.61 -5.47 -3.45
C ASN A 195 -9.22 -6.07 -3.73
N LYS A 196 -8.18 -5.22 -3.74
CA LYS A 196 -6.79 -5.66 -3.97
C LYS A 196 -6.09 -6.10 -2.69
N PHE A 197 -6.37 -5.43 -1.60
CA PHE A 197 -5.78 -5.65 -0.30
C PHE A 197 -6.88 -5.91 0.71
N LYS A 198 -7.21 -7.20 0.90
CA LYS A 198 -8.25 -7.61 1.83
C LYS A 198 -8.00 -7.10 3.25
N ARG A 199 -6.74 -6.84 3.61
CA ARG A 199 -6.36 -6.20 4.87
C ARG A 199 -7.07 -4.85 5.14
N PHE A 200 -7.43 -4.12 4.10
CA PHE A 200 -8.15 -2.83 4.20
C PHE A 200 -9.63 -2.95 3.77
N ASN A 201 -10.11 -4.18 3.57
CA ASN A 201 -11.51 -4.42 3.26
C ASN A 201 -12.32 -4.49 4.54
N ASN A 202 -13.02 -3.40 4.87
CA ASN A 202 -13.85 -3.32 6.07
C ASN A 202 -15.24 -3.99 5.90
N ASN A 203 -15.55 -4.54 4.73
CA ASN A 203 -16.83 -5.18 4.48
C ASN A 203 -16.95 -6.57 5.13
N GLU A 204 -15.81 -7.23 5.41
CA GLU A 204 -15.76 -8.58 5.99
C GLU A 204 -15.63 -8.55 7.53
N GLY A 205 -15.38 -7.37 8.13
CA GLY A 205 -15.28 -7.19 9.57
C GLY A 205 -14.43 -5.98 9.98
N SER A 206 -14.50 -5.60 11.25
CA SER A 206 -13.66 -4.53 11.81
C SER A 206 -12.20 -4.98 11.93
N VAL A 207 -11.31 -4.30 11.22
CA VAL A 207 -9.86 -4.58 11.30
C VAL A 207 -9.35 -4.10 12.66
N LYS A 208 -8.89 -5.04 13.50
CA LYS A 208 -8.23 -4.69 14.76
C LYS A 208 -6.83 -4.14 14.49
N VAL A 209 -6.66 -2.85 14.74
CA VAL A 209 -5.37 -2.15 14.61
C VAL A 209 -4.71 -2.03 15.98
N THR A 210 -3.57 -2.69 16.15
CA THR A 210 -2.77 -2.59 17.39
C THR A 210 -1.84 -1.38 17.38
N ASP A 211 -1.25 -1.06 16.23
CA ASP A 211 -0.37 0.10 16.04
C ASP A 211 -0.80 0.88 14.79
N LEU A 212 -1.25 2.11 15.00
CA LEU A 212 -1.72 3.02 13.94
C LEU A 212 -0.58 3.43 12.99
N LYS A 213 0.65 3.56 13.48
CA LYS A 213 1.81 3.91 12.63
C LYS A 213 2.08 2.80 11.62
N ILE A 214 2.05 1.54 12.06
CA ILE A 214 2.23 0.38 11.19
C ILE A 214 1.07 0.27 10.19
N TYR A 215 -0.17 0.45 10.65
CA TYR A 215 -1.33 0.42 9.76
C TYR A 215 -1.23 1.47 8.64
N ASN A 216 -0.89 2.72 9.00
CA ASN A 216 -0.71 3.80 8.02
C ASN A 216 0.43 3.52 7.04
N LEU A 217 1.51 2.91 7.52
CA LEU A 217 2.64 2.53 6.67
C LEU A 217 2.24 1.45 5.65
N GLN A 218 1.50 0.44 6.09
CA GLN A 218 0.94 -0.61 5.23
C GLN A 218 -0.02 -0.01 4.19
N LEU A 219 -0.88 0.94 4.60
CA LEU A 219 -1.80 1.64 3.70
C LEU A 219 -1.03 2.43 2.63
N LYS A 220 -0.01 3.21 3.02
CA LYS A 220 0.81 3.99 2.09
C LYS A 220 1.51 3.11 1.07
N LEU A 221 2.12 2.01 1.52
CA LEU A 221 2.74 1.05 0.59
C LEU A 221 1.70 0.51 -0.39
N SER A 222 0.51 0.13 0.09
CA SER A 222 -0.55 -0.44 -0.74
C SER A 222 -1.07 0.55 -1.79
N LEU A 223 -1.24 1.83 -1.41
CA LEU A 223 -1.59 2.90 -2.33
C LEU A 223 -0.49 3.15 -3.37
N LEU A 224 0.78 3.12 -2.96
CA LEU A 224 1.92 3.25 -3.88
C LEU A 224 1.91 2.13 -4.92
N LEU A 225 1.72 0.87 -4.50
CA LEU A 225 1.67 -0.28 -5.40
C LEU A 225 0.47 -0.22 -6.36
N ILE A 226 -0.69 0.23 -5.88
CA ILE A 226 -1.87 0.49 -6.74
C ILE A 226 -1.58 1.56 -7.78
N ASN A 227 -0.97 2.67 -7.36
CA ASN A 227 -0.65 3.76 -8.26
C ASN A 227 0.35 3.32 -9.33
N ILE A 228 1.32 2.47 -8.94
CA ILE A 228 2.25 1.89 -9.89
C ILE A 228 1.51 1.04 -10.92
N GLY A 229 0.66 0.11 -10.48
CA GLY A 229 -0.13 -0.73 -11.39
C GLY A 229 -1.07 0.07 -12.29
N LYS A 230 -1.75 1.09 -11.74
CA LYS A 230 -2.61 1.99 -12.52
C LYS A 230 -1.83 2.76 -13.59
N PHE A 231 -0.65 3.28 -13.24
CA PHE A 231 0.20 3.98 -14.19
C PHE A 231 0.66 3.04 -15.31
N CYS A 232 1.15 1.84 -14.97
CA CYS A 232 1.56 0.85 -15.96
C CYS A 232 0.42 0.50 -16.93
N ASN A 233 -0.79 0.28 -16.41
CA ASN A 233 -1.96 -0.02 -17.23
C ASN A 233 -2.39 1.17 -18.09
N TYR A 234 -2.44 2.38 -17.52
CA TYR A 234 -2.90 3.58 -18.22
C TYR A 234 -1.97 3.95 -19.38
N TYR A 235 -0.66 3.74 -19.20
CA TYR A 235 0.35 4.09 -20.18
C TYR A 235 0.87 2.91 -21.00
N ASN A 236 0.29 1.72 -20.83
CA ASN A 236 0.72 0.47 -21.48
C ASN A 236 2.24 0.23 -21.35
N VAL A 237 2.75 0.37 -20.13
CA VAL A 237 4.17 0.11 -19.84
C VAL A 237 4.46 -1.36 -20.07
N GLU A 238 5.46 -1.65 -20.90
CA GLU A 238 5.87 -3.01 -21.23
C GLU A 238 6.45 -3.72 -20.00
N VAL A 239 5.98 -4.95 -19.75
CA VAL A 239 6.55 -5.84 -18.74
C VAL A 239 7.78 -6.50 -19.33
N LYS A 240 8.95 -6.23 -18.74
CA LYS A 240 10.22 -6.77 -19.22
C LYS A 240 10.50 -8.15 -18.63
N PRO A 241 11.36 -8.98 -19.25
CA PRO A 241 11.68 -10.32 -18.75
C PRO A 241 12.19 -10.33 -17.30
N ASN A 242 13.00 -9.35 -16.92
CA ASN A 242 13.48 -9.18 -15.55
C ASN A 242 12.35 -8.92 -14.54
N HIS A 243 11.24 -8.29 -14.93
CA HIS A 243 10.10 -8.03 -14.02
C HIS A 243 9.36 -9.31 -13.62
N ILE A 244 9.59 -10.42 -14.33
CA ILE A 244 8.87 -11.68 -14.18
C ILE A 244 9.73 -12.73 -13.46
N LEU A 245 11.05 -12.52 -13.31
CA LEU A 245 11.99 -13.52 -12.78
C LEU A 245 11.58 -14.11 -11.42
N TRP A 246 10.96 -13.30 -10.55
CA TRP A 246 10.48 -13.75 -9.24
C TRP A 246 9.40 -14.83 -9.28
N ILE A 247 8.78 -15.09 -10.44
CA ILE A 247 7.85 -16.19 -10.63
C ILE A 247 8.58 -17.54 -10.67
N ASN A 248 9.80 -17.57 -11.19
CA ASN A 248 10.56 -18.81 -11.37
C ASN A 248 10.84 -19.49 -10.02
N GLU A 249 10.76 -20.83 -9.99
CA GLU A 249 10.93 -21.63 -8.76
C GLU A 249 12.34 -21.55 -8.20
N ASN A 250 13.34 -21.50 -9.07
CA ASN A 250 14.74 -21.57 -8.69
C ASN A 250 15.43 -20.20 -8.77
N PHE A 251 14.67 -19.12 -8.62
CA PHE A 251 15.20 -17.76 -8.68
C PHE A 251 15.25 -17.13 -7.29
N ASP A 252 16.41 -16.59 -6.93
CA ASP A 252 16.61 -15.67 -5.81
C ASP A 252 17.50 -14.51 -6.28
N TYR A 253 17.70 -13.51 -5.42
CA TYR A 253 18.62 -12.42 -5.69
C TYR A 253 20.05 -12.98 -5.91
N PRO A 254 20.78 -12.49 -6.93
CA PRO A 254 22.14 -12.93 -7.23
C PRO A 254 23.16 -12.56 -6.14
#